data_AF-A0A072PTP9-F1
#
_entry.id   AF-A0A072PTP9-F1
#
_cell.length_a   1.000
_cell.length_b   1.000
_cell.length_c   1.000
_cell.angle_alpha   90.00
_cell.angle_beta   90.00
_cell.angle_gamma   90.00
#
_symmetry.space_group_name_H-M   'P 1'
#
loop_
_entity.id
_entity.type
_entity.pdbx_description
1 polymer ?
#
loop_
_entity_poly.entity_id
_entity_poly.type
_entity_poly.pdbx_seq_one_letter_code
_entity_poly.pdbx_strand_id
1 'polypeptide(L)'
;MPEHTSVESNDVPFRDLPQEPGDKIVPTVTKKRPWMAHWPPRSGHNTGVWATSDSPSVLSWRYSPQQPFDRPWRSWTRTPLAKQEIASKEDKPFRTETPYLETHTKPKLSILHDETPPHCFTSNIDQESQETKISPIQMVEFNYLAPLPLYCHEKPYLSRLPFIETLRRTNIATQPYPVKICDISGRESDFELDVSGFSFTTFPFQFCAWSDEFVQAQYIPALSAWLKLHFQSPRVVIYAYNFRGSEMARSDSGSWKPPFFRVHCDATSAACKQRLSLHDCLHTEEHTHKRWRFINIWRPLTGPRQDCPLALCDSRSVHKNDLVKSDIVFPHYCDEGYELIFNPAHRWFYKAKMSTDEIIMFKLDDSSSEVAQFCPHSAFKDPEATQETPSRVSLEVRAIIFEGD
;
A
#
# COMPACT_ATOMS: atom_id res chain seq x y z
N MET A 1 22.66 -54.49 15.62
CA MET A 1 21.29 -54.22 16.12
C MET A 1 21.42 -53.38 17.38
N PRO A 2 20.87 -52.17 17.43
CA PRO A 2 21.46 -51.01 16.74
C PRO A 2 22.04 -49.97 17.69
N GLU A 3 22.84 -49.09 17.09
CA GLU A 3 23.58 -47.97 17.65
C GLU A 3 22.64 -46.80 18.00
N HIS A 4 22.86 -46.19 19.17
CA HIS A 4 22.30 -44.90 19.54
C HIS A 4 23.31 -43.81 19.16
N THR A 5 23.05 -43.11 18.06
CA THR A 5 23.71 -41.84 17.74
C THR A 5 22.73 -40.69 18.01
N SER A 6 23.10 -39.88 18.98
CA SER A 6 22.49 -38.60 19.34
C SER A 6 22.60 -37.61 18.18
N VAL A 7 21.47 -37.06 17.75
CA VAL A 7 21.41 -35.95 16.79
C VAL A 7 21.64 -34.65 17.56
N GLU A 8 22.79 -34.03 17.34
CA GLU A 8 23.10 -32.67 17.80
C GLU A 8 22.24 -31.64 17.03
N SER A 9 21.62 -30.75 17.80
CA SER A 9 20.91 -29.57 17.34
C SER A 9 21.89 -28.50 16.89
N ASN A 10 22.01 -28.27 15.58
CA ASN A 10 22.72 -27.13 15.03
C ASN A 10 21.81 -25.89 15.01
N ASP A 11 21.78 -25.17 16.13
CA ASP A 11 21.40 -23.77 16.17
C ASP A 11 22.46 -22.95 15.45
N VAL A 12 22.10 -22.29 14.34
CA VAL A 12 22.97 -21.36 13.63
C VAL A 12 22.75 -19.95 14.17
N PRO A 13 23.75 -19.30 14.80
CA PRO A 13 23.62 -17.94 15.31
C PRO A 13 23.66 -16.91 14.17
N PHE A 14 22.90 -15.82 14.34
CA PHE A 14 22.95 -14.60 13.53
C PHE A 14 24.42 -14.15 13.34
N ARG A 15 24.90 -14.11 12.09
CA ARG A 15 26.19 -13.50 11.74
C ARG A 15 25.98 -12.04 11.36
N ASP A 16 26.79 -11.17 11.97
CA ASP A 16 26.88 -9.74 11.69
C ASP A 16 27.30 -9.47 10.23
N LEU A 17 26.61 -8.53 9.58
CA LEU A 17 26.94 -8.01 8.25
C LEU A 17 28.01 -6.89 8.36
N PRO A 18 28.89 -6.73 7.35
CA PRO A 18 29.97 -5.75 7.37
C PRO A 18 29.46 -4.30 7.29
N GLN A 19 30.07 -3.40 8.06
CA GLN A 19 29.79 -1.96 8.08
C GLN A 19 30.58 -1.22 6.98
N GLU A 20 29.86 -0.45 6.15
CA GLU A 20 30.41 0.57 5.24
C GLU A 20 30.79 1.85 6.03
N PRO A 21 31.81 2.62 5.60
CA PRO A 21 32.35 3.73 6.38
C PRO A 21 31.54 5.04 6.24
N GLY A 22 30.97 5.49 7.36
CA GLY A 22 31.29 6.81 7.89
C GLY A 22 30.54 8.06 7.41
N ASP A 23 29.21 8.00 7.20
CA ASP A 23 28.39 9.22 7.32
C ASP A 23 28.11 9.52 8.80
N LYS A 24 28.32 10.77 9.22
CA LYS A 24 28.14 11.23 10.60
C LYS A 24 26.72 10.91 11.09
N ILE A 25 26.62 9.87 11.93
CA ILE A 25 25.37 9.41 12.54
C ILE A 25 24.92 10.49 13.54
N VAL A 26 23.99 11.35 13.11
CA VAL A 26 23.09 12.03 14.05
C VAL A 26 22.28 10.91 14.71
N PRO A 27 22.26 10.76 16.04
CA PRO A 27 21.55 9.66 16.68
C PRO A 27 20.06 9.79 16.36
N THR A 28 19.59 8.94 15.45
CA THR A 28 18.17 8.79 15.17
C THR A 28 17.52 8.33 16.46
N VAL A 29 16.77 9.22 17.13
CA VAL A 29 15.97 8.82 18.28
C VAL A 29 15.01 7.75 17.78
N THR A 30 15.25 6.50 18.21
CA THR A 30 14.40 5.37 17.84
C THR A 30 13.00 5.63 18.36
N LYS A 31 12.08 5.97 17.45
CA LYS A 31 10.67 6.18 17.81
C LYS A 31 10.11 4.91 18.45
N LYS A 32 9.37 5.07 19.54
CA LYS A 32 8.66 4.00 20.22
C LYS A 32 7.67 3.33 19.26
N ARG A 33 7.60 2.00 19.32
CA ARG A 33 6.68 1.17 18.55
C ARG A 33 5.84 0.33 19.53
N PRO A 34 4.67 0.82 19.96
CA PRO A 34 3.89 0.19 21.04
C PRO A 34 3.56 -1.29 20.81
N TRP A 35 3.40 -1.68 19.55
CA TRP A 35 3.07 -3.05 19.15
C TRP A 35 4.19 -4.07 19.42
N MET A 36 5.45 -3.65 19.59
CA MET A 36 6.59 -4.57 19.82
C MET A 36 6.47 -5.37 21.13
N ALA A 37 5.75 -4.86 22.12
CA ALA A 37 5.48 -5.60 23.36
C ALA A 37 4.55 -6.81 23.14
N HIS A 38 3.87 -6.88 21.99
CA HIS A 38 2.86 -7.87 21.66
C HIS A 38 3.25 -8.76 20.46
N TRP A 39 4.40 -8.50 19.84
CA TRP A 39 4.83 -9.09 18.58
C TRP A 39 6.32 -9.46 18.58
N PRO A 40 6.71 -10.62 18.03
CA PRO A 40 5.85 -11.68 17.48
C PRO A 40 5.00 -12.33 18.58
N PRO A 41 3.85 -12.95 18.25
CA PRO A 41 3.04 -13.66 19.24
C PRO A 41 3.87 -14.76 19.92
N ARG A 42 4.01 -14.70 21.26
CA ARG A 42 4.77 -15.66 22.06
C ARG A 42 3.86 -16.54 22.89
N SER A 43 4.20 -17.81 23.04
CA SER A 43 3.47 -18.74 23.93
C SER A 43 3.40 -18.17 25.36
N GLY A 44 2.22 -18.27 25.99
CA GLY A 44 1.98 -17.75 27.35
C GLY A 44 1.61 -16.26 27.43
N HIS A 45 1.79 -15.47 26.38
CA HIS A 45 1.22 -14.11 26.30
C HIS A 45 -0.19 -14.14 25.70
N ASN A 46 -1.03 -13.14 26.05
CA ASN A 46 -2.41 -13.05 25.54
C ASN A 46 -2.49 -13.18 24.00
N THR A 47 -1.53 -12.63 23.27
CA THR A 47 -1.47 -12.77 21.80
C THR A 47 -1.17 -14.18 21.33
N GLY A 48 -0.29 -14.91 22.02
CA GLY A 48 0.05 -16.29 21.70
C GLY A 48 -1.08 -17.24 22.07
N VAL A 49 -1.64 -17.14 23.28
CA VAL A 49 -2.78 -17.97 23.74
C VAL A 49 -3.94 -17.87 22.76
N TRP A 50 -4.29 -16.64 22.40
CA TRP A 50 -5.36 -16.38 21.45
C TRP A 50 -5.05 -16.89 20.04
N ALA A 51 -3.82 -16.68 19.55
CA ALA A 51 -3.43 -17.17 18.22
C ALA A 51 -3.44 -18.70 18.17
N THR A 52 -3.02 -19.39 19.23
CA THR A 52 -3.08 -20.85 19.34
C THR A 52 -4.51 -21.38 19.37
N SER A 53 -5.46 -20.68 20.01
CA SER A 53 -6.84 -21.14 20.13
C SER A 53 -7.68 -20.88 18.87
N ASP A 54 -7.61 -19.67 18.31
CA ASP A 54 -8.53 -19.22 17.25
C ASP A 54 -7.94 -19.39 15.83
N SER A 55 -6.61 -19.43 15.67
CA SER A 55 -5.99 -19.53 14.34
C SER A 55 -4.55 -20.08 14.40
N PRO A 56 -4.36 -21.35 14.82
CA PRO A 56 -3.03 -21.91 15.04
C PRO A 56 -2.16 -21.95 13.78
N SER A 57 -2.78 -22.05 12.60
CA SER A 57 -2.09 -22.02 11.30
C SER A 57 -1.34 -20.71 11.03
N VAL A 58 -1.74 -19.59 11.65
CA VAL A 58 -1.08 -18.29 11.45
C VAL A 58 0.29 -18.25 12.11
N LEU A 59 0.51 -19.00 13.20
CA LEU A 59 1.79 -19.04 13.90
C LEU A 59 2.86 -19.82 13.11
N SER A 60 2.43 -20.90 12.45
CA SER A 60 3.29 -21.75 11.63
C SER A 60 3.40 -21.29 10.17
N TRP A 61 2.52 -20.41 9.70
CA TRP A 61 2.54 -19.98 8.30
C TRP A 61 3.85 -19.28 7.93
N ARG A 62 4.36 -19.62 6.74
CA ARG A 62 5.49 -18.96 6.10
C ARG A 62 5.15 -18.72 4.63
N TYR A 63 5.67 -17.63 4.07
CA TYR A 63 5.49 -17.34 2.66
C TYR A 63 6.09 -18.45 1.80
N SER A 64 5.34 -18.91 0.80
CA SER A 64 5.81 -19.86 -0.21
C SER A 64 5.72 -19.22 -1.60
N PRO A 65 6.84 -19.10 -2.34
CA PRO A 65 6.81 -18.64 -3.72
C PRO A 65 5.97 -19.51 -4.67
N GLN A 66 5.76 -20.78 -4.34
CA GLN A 66 4.93 -21.71 -5.12
C GLN A 66 3.43 -21.51 -4.86
N GLN A 67 3.08 -20.89 -3.73
CA GLN A 67 1.71 -20.54 -3.36
C GLN A 67 1.64 -19.07 -2.90
N PRO A 68 1.95 -18.10 -3.79
CA PRO A 68 2.13 -16.70 -3.41
C PRO A 68 0.84 -16.02 -2.93
N PHE A 69 -0.31 -16.65 -3.19
CA PHE A 69 -1.63 -16.16 -2.80
C PHE A 69 -2.25 -16.88 -1.61
N ASP A 70 -1.56 -17.89 -1.05
CA ASP A 70 -1.99 -18.52 0.19
C ASP A 70 -1.93 -17.51 1.34
N ARG A 71 -3.07 -17.34 2.00
CA ARG A 71 -3.29 -16.30 3.00
C ARG A 71 -4.23 -16.82 4.08
N PRO A 72 -3.77 -17.73 4.96
CA PRO A 72 -4.61 -18.29 6.02
C PRO A 72 -5.19 -17.24 6.98
N TRP A 73 -4.62 -16.03 7.01
CA TRP A 73 -5.12 -14.90 7.80
C TRP A 73 -6.25 -14.08 7.12
N ARG A 74 -6.71 -14.40 5.90
CA ARG A 74 -7.80 -13.64 5.25
C ARG A 74 -9.12 -13.72 6.03
N SER A 75 -9.45 -14.89 6.58
CA SER A 75 -10.66 -15.13 7.38
C SER A 75 -10.56 -14.58 8.80
N TRP A 76 -9.35 -14.27 9.23
CA TRP A 76 -9.00 -13.97 10.61
C TRP A 76 -9.46 -12.61 11.14
N THR A 77 -9.72 -11.63 10.27
CA THR A 77 -10.30 -10.34 10.70
C THR A 77 -11.81 -10.40 10.89
N ARG A 78 -12.49 -11.41 10.33
CA ARG A 78 -13.95 -11.58 10.42
C ARG A 78 -14.39 -12.22 11.73
N THR A 79 -13.67 -13.21 12.23
CA THR A 79 -14.03 -13.91 13.49
C THR A 79 -13.99 -13.01 14.74
N PRO A 80 -13.00 -12.11 14.92
CA PRO A 80 -12.98 -11.16 16.03
C PRO A 80 -14.09 -10.12 15.95
N LEU A 81 -14.41 -9.62 14.73
CA LEU A 81 -15.52 -8.69 14.51
C LEU A 81 -16.87 -9.36 14.80
N ALA A 82 -17.05 -10.62 14.36
CA ALA A 82 -18.25 -11.39 14.66
C ALA A 82 -18.42 -11.65 16.17
N LYS A 83 -17.33 -11.95 16.89
CA LYS A 83 -17.35 -12.08 18.37
C LYS A 83 -17.68 -10.74 19.05
N GLN A 84 -17.24 -9.60 18.50
CA GLN A 84 -17.61 -8.25 18.97
C GLN A 84 -19.06 -7.89 18.68
N GLU A 85 -19.60 -8.22 17.49
CA GLU A 85 -21.02 -8.01 17.14
C GLU A 85 -21.95 -8.88 17.98
N ILE A 86 -21.52 -10.09 18.36
CA ILE A 86 -22.26 -10.93 19.30
C ILE A 86 -22.22 -10.32 20.71
N ALA A 87 -21.06 -9.86 21.18
CA ALA A 87 -20.93 -9.21 22.50
C ALA A 87 -21.63 -7.84 22.58
N SER A 88 -21.70 -7.08 21.48
CA SER A 88 -22.39 -5.78 21.39
C SER A 88 -23.86 -5.87 20.97
N LYS A 89 -24.41 -7.07 20.81
CA LYS A 89 -25.88 -7.25 20.78
C LYS A 89 -26.48 -7.26 22.18
N GLU A 90 -25.68 -7.47 23.22
CA GLU A 90 -26.09 -7.34 24.62
C GLU A 90 -25.88 -5.91 25.18
N ASP A 91 -25.18 -5.03 24.47
CA ASP A 91 -25.03 -3.62 24.83
C ASP A 91 -24.97 -2.70 23.60
N LYS A 92 -25.79 -1.63 23.60
CA LYS A 92 -26.08 -0.64 22.55
C LYS A 92 -24.94 -0.26 21.58
N PRO A 93 -25.26 0.18 20.34
CA PRO A 93 -24.42 0.01 19.16
C PRO A 93 -23.15 0.87 19.18
N PHE A 94 -22.00 0.21 19.02
CA PHE A 94 -20.70 0.84 18.81
C PHE A 94 -20.55 1.21 17.33
N ARG A 95 -20.61 2.51 17.03
CA ARG A 95 -20.31 3.06 15.71
C ARG A 95 -18.81 2.99 15.48
N THR A 96 -18.37 2.43 14.36
CA THR A 96 -16.98 2.45 13.90
C THR A 96 -16.60 3.86 13.41
N GLU A 97 -16.46 4.79 14.34
CA GLU A 97 -15.90 6.12 14.06
C GLU A 97 -14.37 6.05 14.20
N THR A 98 -13.69 6.27 13.09
CA THR A 98 -12.30 6.75 13.13
C THR A 98 -12.38 8.12 13.83
N PRO A 99 -11.56 8.43 14.85
CA PRO A 99 -11.72 9.69 15.57
C PRO A 99 -11.41 10.87 14.64
N TYR A 100 -12.48 11.47 14.11
CA TYR A 100 -12.43 12.76 13.45
C TYR A 100 -12.16 13.80 14.51
N LEU A 101 -11.12 14.61 14.33
CA LEU A 101 -10.90 15.76 15.20
C LEU A 101 -11.87 16.86 14.75
N GLU A 102 -12.94 17.09 15.52
CA GLU A 102 -13.80 18.27 15.32
C GLU A 102 -12.98 19.54 15.53
N THR A 103 -13.09 20.44 14.56
CA THR A 103 -12.28 21.65 14.48
C THR A 103 -12.67 22.65 15.56
N HIS A 104 -11.83 22.80 16.57
CA HIS A 104 -11.75 24.05 17.32
C HIS A 104 -10.31 24.56 17.34
N THR A 105 -10.15 25.78 16.80
CA THR A 105 -8.94 26.62 16.73
C THR A 105 -7.86 26.21 15.72
N LYS A 106 -7.75 27.02 14.65
CA LYS A 106 -6.62 27.01 13.70
C LYS A 106 -5.30 27.30 14.44
N PRO A 107 -4.30 26.42 14.44
CA PRO A 107 -2.95 26.80 14.84
C PRO A 107 -2.31 27.64 13.72
N LYS A 108 -1.71 28.77 14.08
CA LYS A 108 -0.82 29.53 13.19
C LYS A 108 0.47 28.72 13.04
N LEU A 109 0.68 28.09 11.89
CA LEU A 109 1.95 27.46 11.55
C LEU A 109 2.89 28.54 11.02
N SER A 110 3.97 28.85 11.74
CA SER A 110 5.06 29.69 11.26
C SER A 110 6.01 28.83 10.42
N ILE A 111 6.04 29.07 9.12
CA ILE A 111 6.95 28.43 8.17
C ILE A 111 8.31 29.13 8.27
N LEU A 112 9.34 28.38 8.66
CA LEU A 112 10.73 28.76 8.38
C LEU A 112 10.98 28.41 6.91
N HIS A 113 11.17 29.43 6.08
CA HIS A 113 11.65 29.27 4.72
C HIS A 113 13.10 28.80 4.78
N ASP A 114 13.35 27.56 4.37
CA ASP A 114 14.69 27.12 3.99
C ASP A 114 14.69 27.04 2.45
N GLU A 115 15.26 28.07 1.83
CA GLU A 115 15.42 28.15 0.38
C GLU A 115 16.62 27.30 -0.05
N THR A 116 16.40 26.00 -0.24
CA THR A 116 17.29 25.17 -1.07
C THR A 116 16.43 24.44 -2.10
N PRO A 117 16.64 24.68 -3.41
CA PRO A 117 15.82 24.05 -4.44
C PRO A 117 16.13 22.55 -4.50
N PRO A 118 15.11 21.67 -4.55
CA PRO A 118 15.35 20.25 -4.80
C PRO A 118 15.92 20.06 -6.21
N HIS A 119 16.85 19.11 -6.33
CA HIS A 119 17.54 18.76 -7.57
C HIS A 119 16.59 18.68 -8.79
N CYS A 120 17.03 19.34 -9.86
CA CYS A 120 16.33 19.59 -11.11
C CYS A 120 15.86 18.29 -11.82
N PHE A 121 14.61 17.90 -11.60
CA PHE A 121 13.83 17.08 -12.53
C PHE A 121 12.56 17.85 -12.93
N THR A 122 12.73 19.07 -13.44
CA THR A 122 11.63 19.85 -14.03
C THR A 122 11.45 19.41 -15.48
N SER A 123 10.68 18.35 -15.72
CA SER A 123 10.18 18.06 -17.06
C SER A 123 8.86 18.78 -17.30
N ASN A 124 8.81 19.51 -18.42
CA ASN A 124 7.73 20.17 -19.18
C ASN A 124 6.36 20.43 -18.52
N ILE A 125 5.81 19.47 -17.75
CA ILE A 125 4.60 19.61 -16.95
C ILE A 125 4.68 20.77 -15.96
N ASP A 126 5.83 21.20 -15.44
CA ASP A 126 5.88 22.36 -14.53
C ASP A 126 5.63 23.71 -15.24
N GLN A 127 6.15 23.88 -16.46
CA GLN A 127 5.84 25.03 -17.33
C GLN A 127 4.43 24.89 -17.93
N GLU A 128 4.06 23.68 -18.34
CA GLU A 128 2.73 23.37 -18.84
C GLU A 128 1.66 23.39 -17.72
N SER A 129 1.97 23.19 -16.44
CA SER A 129 0.98 23.36 -15.36
C SER A 129 0.57 24.82 -15.22
N GLN A 130 1.50 25.73 -15.54
CA GLN A 130 1.24 27.16 -15.61
C GLN A 130 0.61 27.57 -16.96
N GLU A 131 0.81 26.79 -18.04
CA GLU A 131 0.32 27.10 -19.40
C GLU A 131 -0.80 26.19 -19.99
N THR A 132 -1.20 25.07 -19.38
CA THR A 132 -2.06 24.04 -20.02
C THR A 132 -3.42 23.82 -19.36
N LYS A 133 -4.46 24.13 -20.14
CA LYS A 133 -5.52 23.27 -20.70
C LYS A 133 -5.74 21.81 -20.19
N ILE A 134 -5.40 21.46 -18.95
CA ILE A 134 -5.95 20.24 -18.31
C ILE A 134 -7.39 20.55 -17.87
N SER A 135 -8.31 19.60 -18.11
CA SER A 135 -9.74 19.64 -17.75
C SER A 135 -10.00 20.14 -16.32
N PRO A 136 -11.20 20.67 -16.01
CA PRO A 136 -11.43 21.53 -14.84
C PRO A 136 -10.88 20.95 -13.53
N ILE A 137 -10.15 21.81 -12.83
CA ILE A 137 -9.70 21.58 -11.47
C ILE A 137 -10.93 21.41 -10.58
N GLN A 138 -11.11 20.22 -10.01
CA GLN A 138 -12.10 19.98 -8.98
C GLN A 138 -11.45 20.09 -7.60
N MET A 139 -12.20 20.62 -6.63
CA MET A 139 -11.80 20.59 -5.23
C MET A 139 -12.40 19.36 -4.56
N VAL A 140 -11.56 18.49 -4.03
CA VAL A 140 -11.98 17.28 -3.30
C VAL A 140 -11.27 17.22 -1.95
N GLU A 141 -11.79 16.44 -1.01
CA GLU A 141 -11.17 16.28 0.31
C GLU A 141 -10.30 15.03 0.37
N PHE A 142 -9.05 15.20 0.82
CA PHE A 142 -8.12 14.11 1.12
C PHE A 142 -7.74 14.03 2.58
N ASN A 143 -7.73 12.80 3.10
CA ASN A 143 -7.32 12.54 4.47
C ASN A 143 -5.82 12.28 4.51
N TYR A 144 -5.07 13.30 4.93
CA TYR A 144 -3.63 13.22 5.19
C TYR A 144 -3.38 12.82 6.65
N LEU A 145 -2.16 12.40 6.95
CA LEU A 145 -1.69 12.20 8.33
C LEU A 145 -1.80 13.53 9.09
N ALA A 146 -2.49 13.53 10.23
CA ALA A 146 -2.56 14.69 11.09
C ALA A 146 -1.16 15.03 11.64
N PRO A 147 -0.71 16.29 11.65
CA PRO A 147 0.64 16.65 12.11
C PRO A 147 0.73 16.65 13.65
N LEU A 148 0.60 15.47 14.26
CA LEU A 148 0.60 15.31 15.71
C LEU A 148 2.03 15.25 16.27
N PRO A 149 2.34 15.97 17.38
CA PRO A 149 3.62 15.86 18.09
C PRO A 149 3.95 14.44 18.54
N LEU A 150 2.93 13.59 18.70
CA LEU A 150 3.07 12.16 18.95
C LEU A 150 4.07 11.51 17.98
N TYR A 151 4.03 11.88 16.70
CA TYR A 151 4.86 11.27 15.66
C TYR A 151 6.34 11.65 15.74
N CYS A 152 6.72 12.58 16.61
CA CYS A 152 8.12 12.84 16.95
C CYS A 152 8.72 11.73 17.83
N HIS A 153 7.89 11.05 18.63
CA HIS A 153 8.35 10.08 19.63
C HIS A 153 7.81 8.67 19.42
N GLU A 154 6.66 8.51 18.77
CA GLU A 154 6.06 7.21 18.42
C GLU A 154 5.93 7.09 16.90
N LYS A 155 6.21 5.90 16.37
CA LYS A 155 6.04 5.65 14.94
C LYS A 155 4.56 5.38 14.62
N PRO A 156 4.00 5.94 13.54
CA PRO A 156 2.69 5.54 13.05
C PRO A 156 2.62 4.02 12.81
N TYR A 157 1.50 3.39 13.15
CA TYR A 157 1.31 1.98 12.88
C TYR A 157 -0.16 1.60 12.68
N LEU A 158 -0.41 0.55 11.91
CA LEU A 158 -1.67 -0.17 11.82
C LEU A 158 -1.44 -1.62 12.26
N SER A 159 -1.95 -1.96 13.43
CA SER A 159 -1.96 -3.31 13.96
C SER A 159 -3.12 -4.11 13.40
N ARG A 160 -2.80 -5.22 12.75
CA ARG A 160 -3.75 -6.27 12.43
C ARG A 160 -3.81 -7.33 13.51
N LEU A 161 -2.95 -7.28 14.54
CA LEU A 161 -2.95 -8.19 15.71
C LEU A 161 -4.35 -8.32 16.34
N PRO A 162 -4.65 -9.46 17.00
CA PRO A 162 -5.93 -9.59 17.70
C PRO A 162 -6.06 -8.48 18.72
N PHE A 163 -7.30 -8.08 19.03
CA PHE A 163 -7.52 -7.03 20.01
C PHE A 163 -6.97 -7.49 21.37
N ILE A 164 -6.02 -6.70 21.88
CA ILE A 164 -5.47 -6.83 23.22
C ILE A 164 -5.80 -5.51 23.88
N GLU A 165 -6.40 -5.54 25.07
CA GLU A 165 -6.96 -4.35 25.74
C GLU A 165 -5.99 -3.15 25.80
N THR A 166 -4.68 -3.40 25.81
CA THR A 166 -3.64 -2.37 25.92
C THR A 166 -3.10 -1.84 24.59
N LEU A 167 -3.36 -2.52 23.44
CA LEU A 167 -2.84 -2.11 22.14
C LEU A 167 -3.96 -1.59 21.23
N ARG A 168 -3.95 -0.27 20.98
CA ARG A 168 -4.84 0.31 19.96
C ARG A 168 -4.53 -0.27 18.59
N ARG A 169 -5.57 -0.45 17.76
CA ARG A 169 -5.41 -0.91 16.36
C ARG A 169 -4.52 0.02 15.55
N THR A 170 -4.51 1.30 15.85
CA THR A 170 -3.63 2.27 15.21
C THR A 170 -3.46 3.50 16.09
N ASN A 171 -2.34 4.20 15.93
CA ASN A 171 -2.12 5.56 16.41
C ASN A 171 -2.14 6.60 15.26
N ILE A 172 -2.53 6.18 14.05
CA ILE A 172 -2.69 7.05 12.88
C ILE A 172 -3.99 7.85 13.07
N ALA A 173 -3.85 9.17 13.10
CA ALA A 173 -4.95 10.11 13.06
C ALA A 173 -4.87 10.85 11.73
N THR A 174 -6.02 11.14 11.13
CA THR A 174 -6.09 11.83 9.85
C THR A 174 -6.71 13.20 9.97
N GLN A 175 -6.33 14.10 9.08
CA GLN A 175 -6.94 15.41 8.92
C GLN A 175 -7.33 15.61 7.45
N PRO A 176 -8.58 16.02 7.17
CA PRO A 176 -9.01 16.32 5.81
C PRO A 176 -8.42 17.64 5.33
N TYR A 177 -8.01 17.68 4.07
CA TYR A 177 -7.57 18.88 3.39
C TYR A 177 -8.26 18.99 2.02
N PRO A 178 -8.76 20.18 1.66
CA PRO A 178 -9.26 20.44 0.32
C PRO A 178 -8.07 20.50 -0.64
N VAL A 179 -8.08 19.65 -1.66
CA VAL A 179 -7.05 19.55 -2.68
C VAL A 179 -7.62 19.76 -4.07
N LYS A 180 -6.79 20.27 -4.96
CA LYS A 180 -7.07 20.33 -6.38
C LYS A 180 -6.77 18.97 -6.99
N ILE A 181 -7.73 18.41 -7.72
CA ILE A 181 -7.55 17.20 -8.52
C ILE A 181 -7.92 17.47 -9.99
N CYS A 182 -7.12 16.94 -10.90
CA CYS A 182 -7.27 17.16 -12.34
C CYS A 182 -7.65 15.86 -13.08
N ASP A 183 -8.67 15.92 -13.93
CA ASP A 183 -8.98 14.83 -14.86
C ASP A 183 -8.01 14.86 -16.05
N ILE A 184 -7.31 13.75 -16.29
CA ILE A 184 -6.31 13.63 -17.34
C ILE A 184 -6.85 13.04 -18.65
N SER A 185 -8.16 12.77 -18.76
CA SER A 185 -8.76 12.14 -19.94
C SER A 185 -8.28 12.79 -21.25
N GLY A 186 -7.67 12.00 -22.14
CA GLY A 186 -7.07 12.45 -23.40
C GLY A 186 -5.64 12.98 -23.31
N ARG A 187 -5.02 12.98 -22.12
CA ARG A 187 -3.63 13.35 -21.83
C ARG A 187 -2.86 12.25 -21.10
N GLU A 188 -3.30 11.01 -21.24
CA GLU A 188 -2.72 9.85 -20.56
C GLU A 188 -1.23 9.65 -20.90
N SER A 189 -0.85 9.98 -22.13
CA SER A 189 0.53 9.90 -22.64
C SER A 189 1.51 10.82 -21.92
N ASP A 190 1.02 11.84 -21.21
CA ASP A 190 1.89 12.81 -20.53
C ASP A 190 2.40 12.25 -19.19
N PHE A 191 1.85 11.12 -18.74
CA PHE A 191 2.17 10.50 -17.46
C PHE A 191 2.86 9.16 -17.67
N GLU A 192 4.17 9.17 -17.40
CA GLU A 192 5.02 7.98 -17.49
C GLU A 192 5.43 7.50 -16.09
N LEU A 193 5.61 6.18 -15.95
CA LEU A 193 6.03 5.54 -14.70
C LEU A 193 7.36 6.10 -14.17
N ASP A 194 8.33 6.36 -15.04
CA ASP A 194 9.66 6.81 -14.64
C ASP A 194 9.71 8.29 -14.25
N VAL A 195 8.72 9.07 -14.69
CA VAL A 195 8.66 10.52 -14.46
C VAL A 195 7.68 10.86 -13.34
N SER A 196 6.43 10.45 -13.48
CA SER A 196 5.33 10.81 -12.57
C SER A 196 5.05 9.77 -11.48
N GLY A 197 5.62 8.57 -11.62
CA GLY A 197 5.36 7.43 -10.75
C GLY A 197 4.12 6.62 -11.13
N PHE A 198 3.37 7.03 -12.16
CA PHE A 198 2.20 6.31 -12.65
C PHE A 198 2.04 6.44 -14.18
N SER A 199 1.26 5.54 -14.77
CA SER A 199 0.85 5.60 -16.17
C SER A 199 -0.49 4.91 -16.38
N PHE A 200 -1.10 5.20 -17.53
CA PHE A 200 -2.38 4.63 -17.95
C PHE A 200 -2.17 3.88 -19.26
N THR A 201 -2.77 2.70 -19.37
CA THR A 201 -2.64 1.87 -20.58
C THR A 201 -3.87 0.99 -20.75
N THR A 202 -4.07 0.52 -21.97
CA THR A 202 -5.13 -0.44 -22.29
C THR A 202 -4.57 -1.85 -22.18
N PHE A 203 -5.27 -2.70 -21.45
CA PHE A 203 -5.08 -4.14 -21.42
C PHE A 203 -6.46 -4.80 -21.56
N PRO A 204 -6.95 -5.00 -22.80
CA PRO A 204 -8.24 -5.64 -23.01
C PRO A 204 -8.24 -7.05 -22.45
N PHE A 205 -9.26 -7.39 -21.66
CA PHE A 205 -9.34 -8.72 -21.06
C PHE A 205 -10.80 -9.14 -20.89
N GLN A 206 -11.16 -10.25 -21.54
CA GLN A 206 -12.49 -10.82 -21.42
C GLN A 206 -12.65 -11.58 -20.10
N PHE A 207 -13.70 -11.28 -19.37
CA PHE A 207 -14.04 -11.96 -18.13
C PHE A 207 -15.54 -12.27 -18.09
N CYS A 208 -15.91 -13.30 -17.33
CA CYS A 208 -17.31 -13.65 -17.07
C CYS A 208 -17.70 -13.26 -15.64
N ALA A 209 -16.93 -13.69 -14.66
CA ALA A 209 -17.13 -13.34 -13.26
C ALA A 209 -15.79 -13.24 -12.53
N TRP A 210 -15.67 -12.27 -11.63
CA TRP A 210 -14.48 -12.10 -10.81
C TRP A 210 -14.60 -12.95 -9.54
N SER A 211 -13.71 -13.94 -9.40
CA SER A 211 -13.51 -14.74 -8.19
C SER A 211 -12.02 -14.91 -7.91
N ASP A 212 -11.67 -15.35 -6.70
CA ASP A 212 -10.26 -15.65 -6.36
C ASP A 212 -9.70 -16.76 -7.27
N GLU A 213 -10.51 -17.75 -7.67
CA GLU A 213 -10.13 -18.82 -8.61
C GLU A 213 -9.92 -18.29 -10.02
N PHE A 214 -10.86 -17.48 -10.54
CA PHE A 214 -10.75 -16.91 -11.88
C PHE A 214 -9.54 -15.99 -12.01
N VAL A 215 -9.30 -15.14 -11.00
CA VAL A 215 -8.13 -14.24 -10.99
C VAL A 215 -6.84 -15.02 -11.04
N GLN A 216 -6.72 -16.08 -10.22
CA GLN A 216 -5.49 -16.86 -10.16
C GLN A 216 -5.29 -17.74 -11.40
N ALA A 217 -6.35 -18.34 -11.93
CA ALA A 217 -6.26 -19.29 -13.04
C ALA A 217 -6.17 -18.61 -14.43
N GLN A 218 -6.79 -17.42 -14.60
CA GLN A 218 -6.93 -16.78 -15.91
C GLN A 218 -6.27 -15.40 -15.95
N TYR A 219 -6.65 -14.51 -15.03
CA TYR A 219 -6.21 -13.10 -15.11
C TYR A 219 -4.73 -12.90 -14.80
N ILE A 220 -4.22 -13.51 -13.73
CA ILE A 220 -2.82 -13.36 -13.31
C ILE A 220 -1.84 -13.91 -14.36
N PRO A 221 -2.06 -15.10 -14.96
CA PRO A 221 -1.22 -15.57 -16.07
C PRO A 221 -1.23 -14.62 -17.27
N ALA A 222 -2.41 -14.13 -17.68
CA ALA A 222 -2.54 -13.20 -18.80
C ALA A 222 -1.85 -11.85 -18.52
N LEU A 223 -2.06 -11.29 -17.33
CA LEU A 223 -1.43 -10.05 -16.90
C LEU A 223 0.10 -10.21 -16.80
N SER A 224 0.59 -11.35 -16.29
CA SER A 224 2.03 -11.63 -16.22
C SER A 224 2.67 -11.66 -17.61
N ALA A 225 2.04 -12.34 -18.58
CA ALA A 225 2.51 -12.37 -19.97
C ALA A 225 2.49 -10.97 -20.61
N TRP A 226 1.41 -10.20 -20.38
CA TRP A 226 1.30 -8.83 -20.86
C TRP A 226 2.38 -7.92 -20.26
N LEU A 227 2.62 -7.99 -18.94
CA LEU A 227 3.65 -7.21 -18.26
C LEU A 227 5.06 -7.53 -18.76
N LYS A 228 5.36 -8.81 -19.04
CA LYS A 228 6.64 -9.21 -19.65
C LYS A 228 6.85 -8.54 -21.00
N LEU A 229 5.83 -8.54 -21.86
CA LEU A 229 5.90 -7.88 -23.16
C LEU A 229 6.01 -6.35 -23.01
N HIS A 230 5.17 -5.76 -22.17
CA HIS A 230 5.11 -4.31 -21.97
C HIS A 230 6.43 -3.73 -21.45
N PHE A 231 7.05 -4.40 -20.47
CA PHE A 231 8.32 -3.97 -19.88
C PHE A 231 9.55 -4.59 -20.55
N GLN A 232 9.39 -5.37 -21.63
CA GLN A 232 10.46 -6.16 -22.23
C GLN A 232 11.25 -6.96 -21.18
N SER A 233 10.52 -7.46 -20.19
CA SER A 233 11.07 -8.04 -18.98
C SER A 233 11.16 -9.56 -19.12
N PRO A 234 12.34 -10.17 -18.87
CA PRO A 234 12.47 -11.63 -18.86
C PRO A 234 11.64 -12.27 -17.73
N ARG A 235 11.33 -11.51 -16.67
CA ARG A 235 10.75 -12.06 -15.46
C ARG A 235 9.83 -11.07 -14.76
N VAL A 236 8.61 -11.54 -14.50
CA VAL A 236 7.59 -10.83 -13.73
C VAL A 236 7.10 -11.75 -12.62
N VAL A 237 7.02 -11.23 -11.40
CA VAL A 237 6.52 -11.95 -10.22
C VAL A 237 5.30 -11.22 -9.67
N ILE A 238 4.12 -11.81 -9.83
CA ILE A 238 2.89 -11.31 -9.20
C ILE A 238 2.76 -11.98 -7.84
N TYR A 239 2.75 -11.20 -6.77
CA TYR A 239 2.80 -11.71 -5.39
C TYR A 239 1.60 -11.32 -4.53
N ALA A 240 0.76 -10.41 -5.00
CA ALA A 240 -0.45 -10.06 -4.28
C ALA A 240 -1.54 -9.52 -5.21
N TYR A 241 -2.79 -9.78 -4.84
CA TYR A 241 -3.94 -9.04 -5.36
C TYR A 241 -4.98 -8.77 -4.27
N ASN A 242 -5.85 -7.78 -4.50
CA ASN A 242 -7.00 -7.46 -3.66
C ASN A 242 -8.17 -6.97 -4.50
N PHE A 243 -9.38 -7.43 -4.16
CA PHE A 243 -10.61 -6.81 -4.63
C PHE A 243 -10.98 -5.63 -3.73
N ARG A 244 -11.48 -4.55 -4.34
CA ARG A 244 -12.09 -3.44 -3.61
C ARG A 244 -13.46 -3.08 -4.15
N GLY A 245 -14.42 -2.90 -3.26
CA GLY A 245 -15.76 -2.43 -3.58
C GLY A 245 -16.71 -2.41 -2.39
N SER A 246 -17.95 -2.00 -2.63
CA SER A 246 -19.00 -1.93 -1.60
C SER A 246 -19.56 -3.31 -1.24
N GLU A 247 -20.32 -3.39 -0.15
CA GLU A 247 -20.90 -4.66 0.33
C GLU A 247 -21.81 -5.33 -0.70
N MET A 248 -22.49 -4.55 -1.54
CA MET A 248 -23.36 -5.06 -2.62
C MET A 248 -22.58 -5.71 -3.78
N ALA A 249 -21.30 -5.39 -3.93
CA ALA A 249 -20.43 -5.99 -4.95
C ALA A 249 -19.83 -7.35 -4.51
N ARG A 250 -20.17 -7.83 -3.30
CA ARG A 250 -19.70 -9.10 -2.79
C ARG A 250 -20.41 -10.25 -3.49
N SER A 251 -19.71 -10.94 -4.39
CA SER A 251 -19.96 -12.36 -4.59
C SER A 251 -19.58 -13.13 -3.32
N ASP A 252 -20.31 -14.19 -3.00
CA ASP A 252 -20.09 -15.02 -1.79
C ASP A 252 -18.68 -15.65 -1.71
N SER A 253 -17.88 -15.55 -2.78
CA SER A 253 -16.56 -16.18 -2.90
C SER A 253 -15.34 -15.26 -2.68
N GLY A 254 -15.51 -13.96 -2.42
CA GLY A 254 -14.38 -13.00 -2.34
C GLY A 254 -14.25 -12.17 -1.04
N SER A 255 -13.02 -11.90 -0.59
CA SER A 255 -12.74 -10.92 0.49
C SER A 255 -12.57 -9.51 -0.08
N TRP A 256 -13.69 -8.82 -0.26
CA TRP A 256 -13.74 -7.44 -0.75
C TRP A 256 -13.42 -6.43 0.37
N LYS A 257 -12.51 -5.50 0.09
CA LYS A 257 -12.16 -4.37 0.96
C LYS A 257 -12.84 -3.08 0.48
N PRO A 258 -13.22 -2.15 1.36
CA PRO A 258 -13.71 -0.85 0.91
C PRO A 258 -12.59 -0.04 0.20
N PRO A 259 -12.96 0.96 -0.61
CA PRO A 259 -12.03 2.00 -1.06
C PRO A 259 -11.28 2.62 0.13
N PHE A 260 -10.02 3.00 -0.09
CA PHE A 260 -9.14 3.49 0.96
C PHE A 260 -8.89 4.99 0.79
N PHE A 261 -9.39 5.78 1.74
CA PHE A 261 -9.47 7.25 1.63
C PHE A 261 -8.33 8.01 2.31
N ARG A 262 -7.30 7.30 2.80
CA ARG A 262 -6.09 7.95 3.32
C ARG A 262 -5.07 8.08 2.22
N VAL A 263 -4.39 9.21 2.20
CA VAL A 263 -3.24 9.45 1.32
C VAL A 263 -2.05 8.63 1.83
N HIS A 264 -1.58 7.70 1.00
CA HIS A 264 -0.53 6.77 1.40
C HIS A 264 0.32 6.32 0.20
N CYS A 265 1.48 5.74 0.51
CA CYS A 265 2.17 4.79 -0.36
C CYS A 265 2.14 3.41 0.30
N ASP A 266 1.91 2.39 -0.51
CA ASP A 266 1.66 1.01 -0.05
C ASP A 266 2.88 0.33 0.60
N ALA A 267 4.09 0.76 0.24
CA ALA A 267 5.34 0.18 0.71
C ALA A 267 6.43 1.25 0.82
N THR A 268 7.40 1.03 1.70
CA THR A 268 8.68 1.74 1.68
C THR A 268 9.72 0.93 0.89
N SER A 269 10.83 1.59 0.51
CA SER A 269 11.91 0.87 -0.16
C SER A 269 12.52 -0.26 0.70
N ALA A 270 12.56 -0.06 2.03
CA ALA A 270 12.99 -1.10 2.95
C ALA A 270 12.02 -2.30 2.95
N ALA A 271 10.71 -2.05 2.94
CA ALA A 271 9.70 -3.10 2.83
C ALA A 271 9.75 -3.83 1.49
N CYS A 272 9.97 -3.13 0.38
CA CYS A 272 10.16 -3.74 -0.94
C CYS A 272 11.41 -4.63 -0.99
N LYS A 273 12.54 -4.19 -0.43
CA LYS A 273 13.76 -5.01 -0.31
C LYS A 273 13.54 -6.25 0.56
N GLN A 274 12.83 -6.12 1.68
CA GLN A 274 12.43 -7.27 2.51
C GLN A 274 11.46 -8.20 1.79
N ARG A 275 10.53 -7.68 0.99
CA ARG A 275 9.65 -8.49 0.15
C ARG A 275 10.46 -9.25 -0.89
N LEU A 276 11.41 -8.60 -1.54
CA LEU A 276 12.28 -9.19 -2.55
C LEU A 276 13.00 -10.43 -2.00
N SER A 277 13.46 -10.37 -0.74
CA SER A 277 14.15 -11.50 -0.09
C SER A 277 13.27 -12.73 0.13
N LEU A 278 11.94 -12.60 0.12
CA LEU A 278 11.02 -13.75 0.23
C LEU A 278 10.95 -14.59 -1.04
N HIS A 279 11.56 -14.12 -2.12
CA HIS A 279 11.57 -14.80 -3.39
C HIS A 279 12.98 -15.30 -3.69
N ASP A 280 13.50 -16.21 -2.85
CA ASP A 280 14.88 -16.75 -2.77
C ASP A 280 15.62 -16.96 -4.10
N CYS A 281 14.90 -17.26 -5.19
CA CYS A 281 15.43 -17.31 -6.56
C CYS A 281 15.76 -15.92 -7.17
N LEU A 282 15.76 -14.85 -6.36
CA LEU A 282 16.12 -13.48 -6.74
C LEU A 282 17.35 -12.96 -5.97
N HIS A 283 17.89 -13.76 -5.06
CA HIS A 283 19.13 -13.49 -4.31
C HIS A 283 20.41 -13.94 -5.05
N THR A 284 20.37 -14.07 -6.38
CA THR A 284 21.62 -14.15 -7.14
C THR A 284 22.23 -12.76 -7.19
N GLU A 285 23.55 -12.64 -7.00
CA GLU A 285 24.26 -11.36 -7.19
C GLU A 285 23.92 -10.69 -8.53
N GLU A 286 23.56 -11.53 -9.52
CA GLU A 286 23.07 -11.17 -10.85
C GLU A 286 21.86 -10.21 -10.87
N HIS A 287 20.96 -10.25 -9.88
CA HIS A 287 19.83 -9.33 -9.78
C HIS A 287 20.12 -8.07 -8.94
N THR A 288 21.20 -8.08 -8.18
CA THR A 288 21.61 -6.92 -7.36
C THR A 288 22.08 -5.76 -8.25
N HIS A 289 22.55 -6.08 -9.46
CA HIS A 289 23.01 -5.12 -10.46
C HIS A 289 21.96 -4.73 -11.51
N LYS A 290 20.79 -5.39 -11.53
CA LYS A 290 19.74 -5.14 -12.53
C LYS A 290 18.59 -4.35 -11.94
N ARG A 291 17.99 -3.48 -12.77
CA ARG A 291 16.87 -2.64 -12.33
C ARG A 291 15.65 -3.52 -12.03
N TRP A 292 15.01 -3.27 -10.89
CA TRP A 292 13.74 -3.89 -10.53
C TRP A 292 12.73 -2.82 -10.16
N ARG A 293 11.45 -3.12 -10.43
CA ARG A 293 10.33 -2.21 -10.17
C ARG A 293 9.22 -2.94 -9.45
N PHE A 294 8.79 -2.42 -8.31
CA PHE A 294 7.55 -2.85 -7.68
C PHE A 294 6.42 -1.97 -8.20
N ILE A 295 5.45 -2.59 -8.87
CA ILE A 295 4.35 -1.90 -9.53
C ILE A 295 3.03 -2.45 -9.00
N ASN A 296 2.10 -1.55 -8.70
CA ASN A 296 0.71 -1.86 -8.46
C ASN A 296 -0.08 -1.59 -9.76
N ILE A 297 -0.93 -2.54 -10.12
CA ILE A 297 -1.78 -2.51 -11.30
C ILE A 297 -3.22 -2.44 -10.81
N TRP A 298 -3.91 -1.35 -11.11
CA TRP A 298 -5.30 -1.12 -10.75
C TRP A 298 -6.20 -1.23 -11.97
N ARG A 299 -7.23 -2.06 -11.89
CA ARG A 299 -8.25 -2.24 -12.93
C ARG A 299 -9.64 -1.93 -12.36
N PRO A 300 -10.45 -1.07 -13.00
CA PRO A 300 -11.88 -0.99 -12.71
C PRO A 300 -12.56 -2.26 -13.23
N LEU A 301 -13.35 -2.92 -12.38
CA LEU A 301 -14.14 -4.10 -12.77
C LEU A 301 -15.57 -3.73 -13.19
N THR A 302 -15.98 -2.49 -12.90
CA THR A 302 -17.22 -1.85 -13.35
C THR A 302 -16.87 -0.48 -13.91
N GLY A 303 -17.63 -0.01 -14.89
CA GLY A 303 -17.38 1.28 -15.51
C GLY A 303 -18.48 1.66 -16.51
N PRO A 304 -18.39 2.84 -17.13
CA PRO A 304 -17.24 3.75 -17.05
C PRO A 304 -17.19 4.62 -15.79
N ARG A 305 -18.32 4.97 -15.15
CA ARG A 305 -18.34 5.82 -13.95
C ARG A 305 -18.28 4.99 -12.66
N GLN A 306 -17.62 5.53 -11.63
CA GLN A 306 -17.57 4.96 -10.28
C GLN A 306 -17.64 6.09 -9.24
N ASP A 307 -18.25 5.84 -8.09
CA ASP A 307 -18.41 6.84 -7.01
C ASP A 307 -17.09 7.22 -6.32
N CYS A 308 -16.12 6.30 -6.31
CA CYS A 308 -14.85 6.46 -5.60
C CYS A 308 -13.61 6.15 -6.46
N PRO A 309 -13.28 6.95 -7.49
CA PRO A 309 -12.14 6.68 -8.37
C PRO A 309 -10.78 6.67 -7.64
N LEU A 310 -9.74 6.22 -8.32
CA LEU A 310 -8.37 6.26 -7.81
C LEU A 310 -7.68 7.56 -8.23
N ALA A 311 -7.24 8.33 -7.24
CA ALA A 311 -6.38 9.49 -7.43
C ALA A 311 -4.90 9.11 -7.22
N LEU A 312 -4.03 9.69 -8.03
CA LEU A 312 -2.58 9.48 -8.05
C LEU A 312 -1.90 10.84 -7.90
N CYS A 313 -0.91 10.91 -7.03
CA CYS A 313 -0.08 12.09 -6.84
C CYS A 313 1.19 11.94 -7.69
N ASP A 314 1.51 12.98 -8.45
CA ASP A 314 2.76 13.05 -9.21
C ASP A 314 3.94 13.09 -8.24
N SER A 315 4.82 12.09 -8.31
CA SER A 315 5.93 11.89 -7.39
C SER A 315 6.89 13.08 -7.35
N ARG A 316 7.02 13.85 -8.44
CA ARG A 316 7.88 15.03 -8.53
C ARG A 316 7.40 16.18 -7.63
N SER A 317 6.13 16.16 -7.25
CA SER A 317 5.52 17.17 -6.38
C SER A 317 5.57 16.84 -4.89
N VAL A 318 6.16 15.69 -4.53
CA VAL A 318 6.17 15.17 -3.16
C VAL A 318 7.56 15.33 -2.56
N HIS A 319 7.67 16.07 -1.46
CA HIS A 319 8.94 16.22 -0.78
C HIS A 319 9.24 15.00 0.11
N LYS A 320 10.52 14.63 0.28
CA LYS A 320 10.90 13.48 1.13
C LYS A 320 10.40 13.61 2.57
N ASN A 321 10.30 14.83 3.08
CA ASN A 321 9.77 15.11 4.43
C ASN A 321 8.25 14.96 4.54
N ASP A 322 7.53 14.88 3.41
CA ASP A 322 6.08 14.65 3.40
C ASP A 322 5.77 13.16 3.70
N LEU A 323 6.75 12.27 3.53
CA LEU A 323 6.62 10.82 3.70
C LEU A 323 6.93 10.39 5.14
N VAL A 324 5.93 9.85 5.85
CA VAL A 324 6.09 9.33 7.21
C VAL A 324 5.92 7.81 7.21
N LYS A 325 7.01 7.10 7.53
CA LYS A 325 7.00 5.64 7.62
C LYS A 325 6.00 5.14 8.67
N SER A 326 5.14 4.22 8.27
CA SER A 326 4.13 3.59 9.12
C SER A 326 4.25 2.07 9.10
N ASP A 327 4.28 1.44 10.27
CA ASP A 327 4.30 -0.03 10.38
C ASP A 327 2.92 -0.62 10.05
N ILE A 328 2.87 -1.76 9.37
CA ILE A 328 1.65 -2.55 9.18
C ILE A 328 1.91 -3.93 9.77
N VAL A 329 1.36 -4.18 10.96
CA VAL A 329 1.75 -5.32 11.78
C VAL A 329 0.76 -6.47 11.60
N PHE A 330 1.19 -7.54 10.93
CA PHE A 330 0.46 -8.80 10.85
C PHE A 330 1.03 -9.80 11.87
N PRO A 331 0.27 -10.84 12.26
CA PRO A 331 0.79 -11.83 13.21
C PRO A 331 2.08 -12.54 12.75
N HIS A 332 2.21 -12.78 11.45
CA HIS A 332 3.30 -13.57 10.85
C HIS A 332 4.42 -12.72 10.22
N TYR A 333 4.21 -11.41 10.03
CA TYR A 333 5.23 -10.47 9.53
C TYR A 333 4.84 -9.02 9.83
N CYS A 334 5.82 -8.12 9.83
CA CYS A 334 5.60 -6.69 9.85
C CYS A 334 5.96 -6.12 8.47
N ASP A 335 5.04 -5.36 7.87
CA ASP A 335 5.26 -4.59 6.65
C ASP A 335 5.46 -3.10 7.00
N GLU A 336 5.83 -2.27 6.03
CA GLU A 336 6.01 -0.82 6.23
C GLU A 336 5.53 -0.06 4.98
N GLY A 337 4.69 0.96 5.17
CA GLY A 337 4.26 1.89 4.11
C GLY A 337 4.56 3.34 4.48
N TYR A 338 4.10 4.29 3.67
CA TYR A 338 4.14 5.72 3.99
C TYR A 338 2.73 6.26 4.19
N GLU A 339 2.51 6.98 5.28
CA GLU A 339 1.41 7.95 5.41
C GLU A 339 1.98 9.34 5.05
N LEU A 340 1.17 10.23 4.46
CA LEU A 340 1.65 11.52 3.98
C LEU A 340 1.21 12.69 4.85
N ILE A 341 2.11 13.63 5.08
CA ILE A 341 1.79 14.97 5.60
C ILE A 341 1.29 15.83 4.45
N PHE A 342 0.29 16.68 4.70
CA PHE A 342 -0.23 17.58 3.68
C PHE A 342 0.82 18.61 3.25
N ASN A 343 0.97 18.77 1.95
CA ASN A 343 1.76 19.81 1.31
C ASN A 343 0.94 20.39 0.14
N PRO A 344 0.73 21.73 0.08
CA PRO A 344 -0.02 22.36 -1.00
C PRO A 344 0.64 22.21 -2.38
N ALA A 345 1.92 21.83 -2.44
CA ALA A 345 2.62 21.54 -3.69
C ALA A 345 2.18 20.21 -4.34
N HIS A 346 1.56 19.30 -3.58
CA HIS A 346 1.10 18.01 -4.11
C HIS A 346 0.14 18.19 -5.30
N ARG A 347 0.46 17.54 -6.42
CA ARG A 347 -0.36 17.56 -7.64
C ARG A 347 -1.06 16.24 -7.86
N TRP A 348 -2.39 16.30 -7.89
CA TRP A 348 -3.24 15.12 -7.95
C TRP A 348 -3.97 15.00 -9.27
N PHE A 349 -3.99 13.76 -9.76
CA PHE A 349 -4.55 13.40 -11.05
C PHE A 349 -5.44 12.16 -10.92
N TYR A 350 -6.44 12.07 -11.77
CA TYR A 350 -7.24 10.87 -11.97
C TYR A 350 -7.69 10.81 -13.42
N LYS A 351 -8.15 9.63 -13.86
CA LYS A 351 -8.80 9.48 -15.16
C LYS A 351 -10.29 9.23 -14.95
N ALA A 352 -11.12 10.14 -15.43
CA ALA A 352 -12.56 9.94 -15.42
C ALA A 352 -12.99 8.84 -16.41
N LYS A 353 -14.12 8.19 -16.13
CA LYS A 353 -14.81 7.31 -17.07
C LYS A 353 -13.98 6.13 -17.61
N MET A 354 -13.04 5.60 -16.82
CA MET A 354 -12.23 4.45 -17.23
C MET A 354 -13.11 3.24 -17.60
N SER A 355 -12.86 2.68 -18.78
CA SER A 355 -13.42 1.40 -19.20
C SER A 355 -12.76 0.25 -18.45
N THR A 356 -13.42 -0.91 -18.43
CA THR A 356 -12.88 -2.11 -17.80
C THR A 356 -11.65 -2.67 -18.51
N ASP A 357 -11.36 -2.25 -19.73
CA ASP A 357 -10.17 -2.64 -20.51
C ASP A 357 -8.95 -1.78 -20.22
N GLU A 358 -9.09 -0.74 -19.40
CA GLU A 358 -8.00 0.14 -19.02
C GLU A 358 -7.43 -0.25 -17.66
N ILE A 359 -6.13 -0.06 -17.51
CA ILE A 359 -5.42 -0.27 -16.26
C ILE A 359 -4.56 0.94 -15.94
N ILE A 360 -4.39 1.19 -14.64
CA ILE A 360 -3.43 2.14 -14.10
C ILE A 360 -2.26 1.31 -13.59
N MET A 361 -1.04 1.72 -13.92
CA MET A 361 0.17 1.20 -13.29
C MET A 361 0.78 2.32 -12.45
N PHE A 362 1.19 2.03 -11.22
CA PHE A 362 1.87 3.00 -10.37
C PHE A 362 2.89 2.35 -9.45
N LYS A 363 3.95 3.10 -9.13
CA LYS A 363 5.12 2.57 -8.43
C LYS A 363 4.89 2.44 -6.93
N LEU A 364 5.38 1.34 -6.39
CA LEU A 364 5.57 1.11 -4.96
C LEU A 364 7.01 1.35 -4.55
N ASP A 365 7.96 0.90 -5.39
CA ASP A 365 9.40 1.18 -5.27
C ASP A 365 10.10 0.93 -6.62
N ASP A 366 11.29 1.52 -6.79
CA ASP A 366 12.18 1.29 -7.94
C ASP A 366 13.63 1.28 -7.46
N SER A 367 14.42 0.34 -7.95
CA SER A 367 15.84 0.26 -7.56
C SER A 367 16.69 1.38 -8.14
N SER A 368 16.22 2.05 -9.19
CA SER A 368 16.86 3.24 -9.73
C SER A 368 16.47 4.49 -8.92
N SER A 369 17.47 5.25 -8.47
CA SER A 369 17.30 6.55 -7.81
C SER A 369 16.97 7.69 -8.76
N GLU A 370 17.17 7.50 -10.07
CA GLU A 370 17.08 8.56 -11.10
C GLU A 370 15.66 8.74 -11.66
N VAL A 371 14.70 8.01 -11.12
CA VAL A 371 13.31 7.95 -11.59
C VAL A 371 12.37 8.13 -10.40
N ALA A 372 11.09 8.37 -10.69
CA ALA A 372 10.04 8.23 -9.69
C ALA A 372 10.15 6.86 -9.00
N GLN A 373 10.18 6.82 -7.68
CA GLN A 373 10.28 5.56 -6.92
C GLN A 373 8.95 5.16 -6.30
N PHE A 374 8.06 6.10 -6.03
CA PHE A 374 6.79 5.87 -5.34
C PHE A 374 5.69 6.72 -5.96
N CYS A 375 4.44 6.32 -5.78
CA CYS A 375 3.28 7.12 -6.16
C CYS A 375 2.28 7.16 -4.99
N PRO A 376 2.14 8.30 -4.30
CA PRO A 376 1.08 8.45 -3.31
C PRO A 376 -0.28 8.39 -4.00
N HIS A 377 -1.23 7.73 -3.36
CA HIS A 377 -2.55 7.53 -3.94
C HIS A 377 -3.64 7.51 -2.86
N SER A 378 -4.87 7.77 -3.27
CA SER A 378 -6.05 7.70 -2.42
C SER A 378 -7.29 7.43 -3.26
N ALA A 379 -8.28 6.74 -2.69
CA ALA A 379 -9.64 6.87 -3.19
C ALA A 379 -10.18 8.26 -2.83
N PHE A 380 -11.09 8.77 -3.66
CA PHE A 380 -11.76 10.06 -3.44
C PHE A 380 -13.21 9.93 -3.84
N LYS A 381 -14.11 10.63 -3.15
CA LYS A 381 -15.50 10.67 -3.58
C LYS A 381 -15.62 11.63 -4.76
N ASP A 382 -16.04 11.13 -5.92
CA ASP A 382 -16.28 11.96 -7.09
C ASP A 382 -17.42 12.96 -6.77
N PRO A 383 -17.18 14.28 -6.83
CA PRO A 383 -18.21 15.27 -6.54
C PRO A 383 -19.36 15.24 -7.57
N GLU A 384 -19.14 14.66 -8.76
CA GLU A 384 -20.17 14.45 -9.77
C GLU A 384 -20.95 13.13 -9.58
N ALA A 385 -20.62 12.32 -8.57
CA ALA A 385 -21.32 11.07 -8.30
C ALA A 385 -22.76 11.34 -7.81
N THR A 386 -23.73 10.79 -8.54
CA THR A 386 -25.15 10.77 -8.17
C THR A 386 -25.53 9.47 -7.45
N GLN A 387 -26.78 9.35 -6.99
CA GLN A 387 -27.27 8.10 -6.37
C GLN A 387 -27.27 6.91 -7.34
N GLU A 388 -27.33 7.18 -8.64
CA GLU A 388 -27.28 6.20 -9.72
C GLU A 388 -25.83 5.85 -10.12
N THR A 389 -24.84 6.56 -9.60
CA THR A 389 -23.44 6.26 -9.87
C THR A 389 -23.07 4.97 -9.14
N PRO A 390 -22.59 3.94 -9.86
CA PRO A 390 -22.32 2.66 -9.23
C PRO A 390 -21.14 2.78 -8.27
N SER A 391 -21.22 2.03 -7.18
CA SER A 391 -20.08 1.93 -6.26
C SER A 391 -18.85 1.39 -6.98
N ARG A 392 -17.68 1.91 -6.60
CA ARG A 392 -16.39 1.41 -7.10
C ARG A 392 -16.31 -0.11 -6.91
N VAL A 393 -15.90 -0.79 -7.98
CA VAL A 393 -15.50 -2.19 -7.97
C VAL A 393 -14.18 -2.26 -8.75
N SER A 394 -13.10 -2.70 -8.11
CA SER A 394 -11.76 -2.68 -8.69
C SER A 394 -10.91 -3.86 -8.24
N LEU A 395 -9.93 -4.24 -9.06
CA LEU A 395 -8.88 -5.21 -8.76
C LEU A 395 -7.53 -4.49 -8.68
N GLU A 396 -6.80 -4.71 -7.59
CA GLU A 396 -5.42 -4.27 -7.40
C GLU A 396 -4.51 -5.50 -7.46
N VAL A 397 -3.46 -5.47 -8.28
CA VAL A 397 -2.45 -6.54 -8.40
C VAL A 397 -1.06 -5.95 -8.21
N ARG A 398 -0.23 -6.54 -7.36
CA ARG A 398 1.15 -6.12 -7.14
C ARG A 398 2.12 -7.07 -7.83
N ALA A 399 3.04 -6.50 -8.59
CA ALA A 399 4.04 -7.21 -9.36
C ALA A 399 5.45 -6.67 -9.07
N ILE A 400 6.44 -7.54 -9.22
CA ILE A 400 7.85 -7.19 -9.31
C ILE A 400 8.28 -7.44 -10.74
N ILE A 401 8.81 -6.41 -11.39
CA ILE A 401 9.35 -6.46 -12.76
C ILE A 401 10.87 -6.46 -12.65
N PHE A 402 11.53 -7.39 -13.33
CA PHE A 402 12.99 -7.47 -13.43
C PHE A 402 13.40 -7.10 -14.85
N GLU A 403 14.23 -6.08 -15.02
CA GLU A 403 14.73 -5.72 -16.34
C GLU A 403 15.80 -6.70 -16.82
N GLY A 404 15.80 -6.96 -18.13
CA GLY A 404 16.86 -7.67 -18.81
C GLY A 404 18.08 -6.76 -19.01
N ASP A 405 19.18 -7.34 -19.48
CA ASP A 405 20.38 -6.58 -19.89
C ASP A 405 20.14 -5.78 -21.16
#